data_AF-A0A3M3ZVL8-F1
#
_entry.id   AF-A0A3M3ZVL8-F1
#
_cell.length_a   1.000
_cell.length_b   1.000
_cell.length_c   1.000
_cell.angle_alpha   90.00
_cell.angle_beta   90.00
_cell.angle_gamma   90.00
#
_symmetry.space_group_name_H-M   'P 1'
#
loop_
_entity.id
_entity.type
_entity.pdbx_description
1 polymer ?
#
loop_
_entity_poly.entity_id
_entity_poly.type
_entity_poly.pdbx_seq_one_letter_code
_entity_poly.pdbx_strand_id
1 'polypeptide(L)'
;MDDIERRIAEKYFRNGEGVLQIYPDDQDGEMYGLLLRKGREICASLPGDKVRLYFVDGVSCQAGADPELKVLLVWAGMLDLVFKLAALVTLYAKPIPSAHQAVLLPWGGDVKAWLRDGVFDWECADYWWLQAPEYRTTFSTFALAIFCFILLHEVGHFHNLHAVRREERFCSGQL
;
A
#
# COMPACT_ATOMS: atom_id res chain seq x y z
N MET A 1 6.80 -21.48 9.10
CA MET A 1 6.98 -20.57 7.96
C MET A 1 6.38 -21.28 6.76
N ASP A 2 5.32 -20.72 6.19
CA ASP A 2 4.67 -21.31 5.02
C ASP A 2 5.70 -21.41 3.88
N ASP A 3 5.65 -22.48 3.09
CA ASP A 3 6.58 -22.72 1.97
C ASP A 3 6.63 -21.53 0.98
N ILE A 4 5.53 -20.79 0.87
CA ILE A 4 5.45 -19.59 0.03
C ILE A 4 6.22 -18.38 0.60
N GLU A 5 6.21 -18.16 1.91
CA GLU A 5 6.91 -17.03 2.53
C GLU A 5 8.42 -17.20 2.41
N ARG A 6 8.91 -18.44 2.54
CA ARG A 6 10.31 -18.76 2.28
C ARG A 6 10.70 -18.45 0.83
N ARG A 7 9.89 -18.87 -0.14
CA ARG A 7 10.15 -18.58 -1.56
C ARG A 7 10.10 -17.09 -1.89
N ILE A 8 9.19 -16.34 -1.26
CA ILE A 8 9.17 -14.87 -1.35
C ILE A 8 10.47 -14.30 -0.78
N ALA A 9 10.88 -14.74 0.40
CA ALA A 9 12.09 -14.25 1.06
C ALA A 9 13.34 -14.48 0.22
N GLU A 10 13.51 -15.69 -0.33
CA GLU A 10 14.64 -16.04 -1.19
C GLU A 10 14.69 -15.21 -2.49
N LYS A 11 13.54 -14.82 -3.04
CA LYS A 11 13.44 -14.13 -4.33
C LYS A 11 13.47 -12.60 -4.20
N TYR A 12 12.89 -12.05 -3.14
CA TYR A 12 12.58 -10.62 -3.05
C TYR A 12 13.23 -9.89 -1.89
N PHE A 13 13.45 -10.55 -0.75
CA PHE A 13 13.92 -9.84 0.45
C PHE A 13 15.41 -9.57 0.38
N ARG A 14 15.77 -8.32 0.66
CA ARG A 14 17.15 -7.92 0.95
C ARG A 14 17.49 -8.21 2.41
N ASN A 15 18.77 -8.12 2.76
CA ASN A 15 19.22 -8.29 4.14
C ASN A 15 18.44 -7.37 5.09
N GLY A 16 17.72 -7.97 6.04
CA GLY A 16 16.90 -7.27 7.03
C GLY A 16 15.45 -7.04 6.63
N GLU A 17 15.04 -7.36 5.40
CA GLU A 17 13.63 -7.31 4.99
C GLU A 17 12.90 -8.61 5.37
N GLY A 18 11.59 -8.49 5.62
CA GLY A 18 10.74 -9.59 6.02
C GLY A 18 9.28 -9.36 5.65
N VAL A 19 8.40 -10.29 6.01
CA VAL A 19 6.96 -9.99 5.97
C VAL A 19 6.64 -9.02 7.10
N LEU A 20 5.99 -7.92 6.76
CA LEU A 20 5.61 -6.88 7.72
C LEU A 20 4.66 -7.46 8.77
N GLN A 21 5.07 -7.37 10.03
CA GLN A 21 4.23 -7.71 11.17
C GLN A 21 3.27 -6.55 11.45
N ILE A 22 1.98 -6.85 11.56
CA ILE A 22 0.93 -5.86 11.83
C ILE A 22 0.38 -6.13 13.21
N TYR A 23 0.49 -5.15 14.10
CA TYR A 23 -0.03 -5.20 15.46
C TYR A 23 -1.34 -4.42 15.51
N PRO A 24 -2.52 -5.07 15.60
CA PRO A 24 -3.81 -4.39 15.46
C PRO A 24 -4.11 -3.32 16.51
N ASP A 25 -3.38 -3.35 17.64
CA ASP A 25 -3.53 -2.40 18.74
C ASP A 25 -2.78 -1.09 18.50
N ASP A 26 -1.90 -1.02 17.51
CA ASP A 26 -1.15 0.18 17.13
C ASP A 26 -1.96 1.02 16.11
N GLN A 27 -1.80 2.36 16.11
CA GLN A 27 -2.56 3.25 15.23
C GLN A 27 -2.30 2.99 13.74
N ASP A 28 -1.06 2.67 13.39
CA ASP A 28 -0.65 2.26 12.05
C ASP A 28 -1.17 0.85 11.74
N GLY A 29 -1.18 -0.04 12.72
CA GLY A 29 -1.70 -1.39 12.67
C GLY A 29 -3.17 -1.48 12.28
N GLU A 30 -4.01 -0.57 12.78
CA GLU A 30 -5.42 -0.45 12.36
C GLU A 30 -5.50 -0.21 10.83
N MET A 31 -4.73 0.75 10.34
CA MET A 31 -4.75 1.13 8.93
C MET A 31 -4.10 0.07 8.04
N TYR A 32 -2.96 -0.50 8.42
CA TYR A 32 -2.37 -1.64 7.73
C TYR A 32 -3.31 -2.83 7.69
N GLY A 33 -3.99 -3.13 8.79
CA GLY A 33 -4.99 -4.19 8.88
C GLY A 33 -6.18 -3.94 7.94
N LEU A 34 -6.67 -2.71 7.85
CA LEU A 34 -7.73 -2.32 6.92
C LEU A 34 -7.28 -2.50 5.46
N LEU A 35 -6.13 -1.92 5.09
CA LEU A 35 -5.61 -1.98 3.73
C LEU A 35 -5.34 -3.42 3.31
N LEU A 36 -4.69 -4.22 4.17
CA LEU A 36 -4.40 -5.62 3.89
C LEU A 36 -5.68 -6.44 3.70
N ARG A 37 -6.70 -6.23 4.54
CA ARG A 37 -8.00 -6.90 4.41
C ARG A 37 -8.67 -6.56 3.09
N LYS A 38 -8.76 -5.28 2.75
CA LYS A 38 -9.35 -4.83 1.48
C LYS A 38 -8.56 -5.30 0.27
N GLY A 39 -7.24 -5.28 0.35
CA GLY A 39 -6.40 -5.82 -0.72
C GLY A 39 -6.60 -7.31 -0.92
N ARG A 40 -6.74 -8.09 0.16
CA ARG A 40 -7.06 -9.53 0.08
C ARG A 40 -8.45 -9.79 -0.49
N GLU A 41 -9.44 -8.97 -0.17
CA GLU A 41 -10.78 -9.03 -0.80
C GLU A 41 -10.67 -8.82 -2.31
N ILE A 42 -9.90 -7.82 -2.77
CA ILE A 42 -9.63 -7.59 -4.19
C ILE A 42 -8.95 -8.81 -4.82
N CYS A 43 -7.88 -9.33 -4.22
CA CYS A 43 -7.17 -10.50 -4.72
C CYS A 43 -8.06 -11.75 -4.82
N ALA A 44 -8.95 -11.95 -3.85
CA ALA A 44 -9.88 -13.08 -3.82
C ALA A 44 -10.98 -12.98 -4.88
N SER A 45 -11.28 -11.76 -5.36
CA SER A 45 -12.27 -11.53 -6.43
C SER A 45 -11.73 -11.83 -7.84
N LEU A 46 -10.43 -12.07 -7.98
CA LEU A 46 -9.81 -12.29 -9.29
C LEU A 46 -10.15 -13.67 -9.86
N PRO A 47 -10.52 -13.76 -11.15
CA PRO A 47 -10.79 -15.02 -11.80
C PRO A 47 -9.49 -15.79 -12.09
N GLY A 48 -9.47 -17.08 -11.76
CA GLY A 48 -8.24 -17.89 -11.80
C GLY A 48 -7.59 -17.99 -10.43
N ASP A 49 -6.56 -18.83 -10.29
CA ASP A 49 -5.99 -19.24 -9.00
C ASP A 49 -5.78 -18.09 -8.00
N LYS A 50 -6.13 -18.33 -6.73
CA LYS A 50 -6.12 -17.36 -5.62
C LYS A 50 -4.76 -16.66 -5.49
N VAL A 51 -4.71 -15.37 -5.86
CA VAL A 51 -3.55 -14.49 -5.61
C VAL A 51 -3.53 -14.11 -4.13
N ARG A 52 -2.34 -14.11 -3.51
CA ARG A 52 -2.16 -13.71 -2.11
C ARG A 52 -1.47 -12.36 -2.02
N LEU A 53 -1.84 -11.55 -1.05
CA LEU A 53 -1.21 -10.25 -0.76
C LEU A 53 -0.38 -10.33 0.51
N TYR A 54 0.86 -9.85 0.44
CA TYR A 54 1.78 -9.68 1.56
C TYR A 54 2.30 -8.24 1.61
N PHE A 55 2.43 -7.72 2.81
CA PHE A 55 3.21 -6.51 3.06
C PHE A 55 4.64 -6.90 3.44
N VAL A 56 5.59 -6.16 2.91
CA VAL A 56 7.03 -6.40 3.13
C VAL A 56 7.57 -5.29 4.00
N ASP A 57 8.24 -5.66 5.08
CA ASP A 57 8.99 -4.76 5.93
C ASP A 57 10.25 -4.33 5.17
N GLY A 58 10.19 -3.16 4.54
CA GLY A 58 11.26 -2.61 3.75
C GLY A 58 10.92 -1.19 3.30
N VAL A 59 11.94 -0.33 3.30
CA VAL A 59 11.81 1.11 3.06
C VAL A 59 11.63 1.50 1.59
N SER A 60 11.75 0.53 0.68
CA SER A 60 11.63 0.80 -0.76
C SER A 60 10.20 1.17 -1.12
N CYS A 61 10.02 2.27 -1.87
CA CYS A 61 8.72 2.67 -2.39
C CYS A 61 8.36 1.84 -3.63
N GLN A 62 7.92 0.60 -3.42
CA GLN A 62 7.58 -0.32 -4.50
C GLN A 62 6.39 -1.22 -4.16
N ALA A 63 5.69 -1.66 -5.21
CA ALA A 63 4.74 -2.76 -5.19
C ALA A 63 5.06 -3.67 -6.39
N GLY A 64 4.67 -4.94 -6.32
CA GLY A 64 4.98 -5.88 -7.39
C GLY A 64 4.09 -7.11 -7.43
N ALA A 65 3.90 -7.62 -8.63
CA ALA A 65 3.21 -8.87 -8.94
C ALA A 65 4.20 -10.00 -9.29
N ASP A 66 4.04 -11.16 -8.67
CA ASP A 66 4.70 -12.41 -9.07
C ASP A 66 3.67 -13.43 -9.59
N PRO A 67 3.59 -13.62 -10.92
CA PRO A 67 2.72 -14.61 -11.57
C PRO A 67 3.04 -16.07 -11.24
N GLU A 68 4.30 -16.38 -10.93
CA GLU A 68 4.77 -17.73 -10.65
C GLU A 68 4.40 -18.14 -9.23
N LEU A 69 4.66 -17.26 -8.26
CA LEU A 69 4.28 -17.45 -6.87
C LEU A 69 2.80 -17.14 -6.60
N LYS A 70 2.13 -16.46 -7.53
CA LYS A 70 0.76 -15.94 -7.39
C LYS A 70 0.61 -15.01 -6.18
N VAL A 71 1.55 -14.07 -6.07
CA VAL A 71 1.54 -13.11 -4.96
C VAL A 71 1.66 -11.68 -5.43
N LEU A 72 1.05 -10.79 -4.66
CA LEU A 72 1.26 -9.36 -4.68
C LEU A 72 2.05 -8.97 -3.43
N LEU A 73 3.08 -8.17 -3.64
CA LEU A 73 3.97 -7.67 -2.60
C LEU A 73 3.87 -6.15 -2.57
N VAL A 74 3.68 -5.57 -1.40
CA VAL A 74 3.70 -4.12 -1.20
C VAL A 74 4.65 -3.80 -0.05
N TRP A 75 5.66 -2.97 -0.31
CA TRP A 75 6.67 -2.63 0.68
C TRP A 75 6.17 -1.51 1.61
N ALA A 76 6.63 -1.50 2.85
CA ALA A 76 6.28 -0.49 3.85
C ALA A 76 6.57 0.93 3.34
N GLY A 77 7.64 1.15 2.58
CA GLY A 77 7.91 2.43 1.92
C GLY A 77 6.83 2.87 0.91
N MET A 78 6.15 1.95 0.24
CA MET A 78 5.00 2.27 -0.61
C MET A 78 3.77 2.63 0.23
N LEU A 79 3.55 1.94 1.35
CA LEU A 79 2.45 2.27 2.26
C LEU A 79 2.65 3.65 2.90
N ASP A 80 3.89 3.98 3.28
CA ASP A 80 4.26 5.31 3.76
C ASP A 80 3.92 6.39 2.72
N LEU A 81 4.25 6.19 1.44
CA LEU A 81 3.85 7.10 0.36
C LEU A 81 2.33 7.22 0.25
N VAL A 82 1.59 6.11 0.35
CA VAL A 82 0.11 6.13 0.35
C VAL A 82 -0.42 7.04 1.45
N PHE A 83 0.10 6.93 2.67
CA PHE A 83 -0.34 7.77 3.79
C PHE A 83 0.04 9.23 3.60
N LYS A 84 1.25 9.52 3.11
CA LYS A 84 1.65 10.90 2.82
C LYS A 84 0.74 11.56 1.79
N LEU A 85 0.41 10.84 0.71
CA LEU A 85 -0.51 11.33 -0.32
C LEU A 85 -1.93 11.52 0.24
N ALA A 86 -2.43 10.56 1.02
CA ALA A 86 -3.73 10.67 1.66
C ALA A 86 -3.81 11.86 2.64
N ALA A 87 -2.74 12.11 3.39
CA ALA A 87 -2.64 13.26 4.29
C ALA A 87 -2.70 14.58 3.53
N LEU A 88 -1.93 14.70 2.43
CA LEU A 88 -1.98 15.88 1.56
C LEU A 88 -3.41 16.12 1.06
N VAL A 89 -4.02 15.11 0.43
CA VAL A 89 -5.37 15.26 -0.13
C VAL A 89 -6.37 15.62 0.96
N THR A 90 -6.29 15.00 2.13
CA THR A 90 -7.20 15.26 3.26
C THR A 90 -7.11 16.71 3.75
N LEU A 91 -5.89 17.19 3.94
CA LEU A 91 -5.62 18.53 4.46
C LEU A 91 -5.87 19.64 3.43
N TYR A 92 -5.81 19.32 2.13
CA TYR A 92 -6.21 20.25 1.06
C TYR A 92 -7.71 20.20 0.75
N ALA A 93 -8.39 19.07 0.95
CA ALA A 93 -9.82 18.91 0.67
C ALA A 93 -10.73 19.47 1.77
N LYS A 94 -10.20 19.69 2.97
CA LYS A 94 -10.91 20.27 4.11
C LYS A 94 -10.49 21.74 4.31
N PRO A 95 -11.35 22.57 4.93
CA PRO A 95 -10.99 23.96 5.22
C PRO A 95 -9.69 24.00 6.01
N ILE A 96 -8.74 24.83 5.58
CA ILE A 96 -7.49 25.01 6.30
C ILE A 96 -7.85 25.50 7.71
N PRO A 97 -7.39 24.80 8.76
CA PRO A 97 -7.62 25.21 10.13
C PRO A 97 -6.90 26.54 10.42
N SER A 98 -7.12 27.14 11.58
CA SER A 98 -6.60 28.48 11.91
C SER A 98 -5.08 28.60 11.64
N ALA A 99 -4.56 29.82 11.46
CA ALA A 99 -3.15 30.06 11.14
C ALA A 99 -2.15 29.36 12.09
N HIS A 100 -2.54 29.13 13.36
CA HIS A 100 -1.75 28.38 14.34
C HIS A 100 -1.65 26.88 14.00
N GLN A 101 -2.70 26.29 13.45
CA GLN A 101 -2.77 24.88 13.07
C GLN A 101 -2.11 24.61 11.71
N ALA A 102 -2.03 25.61 10.82
CA ALA A 102 -1.33 25.50 9.55
C ALA A 102 0.20 25.36 9.71
N VAL A 103 0.76 25.79 10.84
CA VAL A 103 2.19 25.59 11.17
C VAL A 103 2.49 24.12 11.51
N LEU A 104 1.48 23.35 11.91
CA LEU A 104 1.59 21.95 12.35
C LEU A 104 1.35 20.94 11.21
N LEU A 105 1.46 21.38 9.95
CA LEU A 105 1.32 20.47 8.81
C LEU A 105 2.54 19.56 8.69
N PRO A 106 2.36 18.28 8.32
CA PRO A 106 3.45 17.29 8.24
C PRO A 106 4.69 17.72 7.44
N TRP A 107 4.48 18.53 6.41
CA TRP A 107 5.54 18.95 5.49
C TRP A 107 6.24 20.25 5.89
N GLY A 108 5.82 20.94 6.95
CA GLY A 108 6.49 22.13 7.52
C GLY A 108 6.78 23.30 6.56
N GLY A 109 6.30 23.25 5.31
CA GLY A 109 6.56 24.23 4.25
C GLY A 109 7.13 23.65 2.94
N ASP A 110 7.66 22.42 2.93
CA ASP A 110 8.17 21.77 1.72
C ASP A 110 7.55 20.38 1.49
N VAL A 111 6.42 20.38 0.77
CA VAL A 111 5.69 19.17 0.39
C VAL A 111 6.56 18.21 -0.42
N LYS A 112 7.45 18.72 -1.29
CA LYS A 112 8.24 17.88 -2.19
C LYS A 112 9.32 17.13 -1.42
N ALA A 113 10.02 17.83 -0.53
CA ALA A 113 11.01 17.21 0.34
C ALA A 113 10.35 16.18 1.26
N TRP A 114 9.21 16.50 1.86
CA TRP A 114 8.51 15.58 2.75
C TRP A 114 7.99 14.33 2.03
N LEU A 115 7.46 14.47 0.81
CA LEU A 115 7.05 13.30 0.00
C LEU A 115 8.21 12.36 -0.30
N ARG A 116 9.38 12.92 -0.61
CA ARG A 116 10.56 12.14 -1.01
C ARG A 116 11.26 11.49 0.18
N ASP A 117 11.51 12.27 1.23
CA ASP A 117 12.46 11.90 2.30
C ASP A 117 11.81 11.85 3.70
N GLY A 118 10.59 12.40 3.86
CA GLY A 118 9.89 12.39 5.14
C GLY A 118 9.51 10.97 5.58
N VAL A 119 9.00 10.82 6.80
CA VAL A 119 8.37 9.59 7.28
C VAL A 119 7.00 9.96 7.82
N PHE A 120 5.98 9.16 7.51
CA PHE A 120 4.66 9.33 8.07
C PHE A 120 4.64 8.79 9.49
N ASP A 121 4.76 9.69 10.46
CA ASP A 121 4.71 9.35 11.88
C ASP A 121 3.27 9.33 12.40
N TRP A 122 2.77 8.12 12.68
CA TRP A 122 1.43 7.91 13.21
C TRP A 122 1.24 8.43 14.63
N GLU A 123 2.31 8.53 15.41
CA GLU A 123 2.28 8.96 16.81
C GLU A 123 2.62 10.45 16.97
N CYS A 124 2.85 11.16 15.86
CA CYS A 124 3.19 12.57 15.88
C CYS A 124 2.07 13.40 16.53
N ALA A 125 2.37 14.02 17.68
CA ALA A 125 1.43 14.85 18.41
C ALA A 125 0.92 16.06 17.61
N ASP A 126 1.72 16.53 16.65
CA ASP A 126 1.35 17.64 15.77
C ASP A 126 0.30 17.24 14.73
N TYR A 127 0.07 15.95 14.50
CA TYR A 127 -0.98 15.44 13.61
C TYR A 127 -2.34 15.39 14.32
N TRP A 128 -2.74 16.50 14.95
CA TRP A 128 -4.02 16.66 15.64
C TRP A 128 -5.22 16.26 14.75
N TRP A 129 -5.09 16.43 13.43
CA TRP A 129 -6.10 16.08 12.43
C TRP A 129 -6.31 14.57 12.30
N LEU A 130 -5.32 13.72 12.61
CA LEU A 130 -5.52 12.27 12.66
C LEU A 130 -6.46 11.86 13.79
N GLN A 131 -6.50 12.64 14.87
CA GLN A 131 -7.38 12.40 16.01
C GLN A 131 -8.79 12.98 15.82
N ALA A 132 -8.96 13.90 14.87
CA ALA A 132 -10.26 14.50 14.56
C ALA A 132 -11.08 13.54 13.66
N PRO A 133 -12.26 13.05 14.09
CA PRO A 133 -12.99 11.98 13.38
C PRO A 133 -13.29 12.27 11.91
N GLU A 134 -13.62 13.52 11.57
CA GLU A 134 -13.92 13.92 10.19
C GLU A 134 -12.70 13.87 9.27
N TYR A 135 -11.55 14.30 9.78
CA TYR A 135 -10.28 14.28 9.06
C TYR A 135 -9.77 12.84 8.95
N ARG A 136 -9.83 12.06 10.05
CA ARG A 136 -9.50 10.64 10.08
C ARG A 136 -10.29 9.84 9.05
N THR A 137 -11.61 10.05 8.98
CA THR A 137 -12.48 9.37 8.00
C THR A 137 -12.10 9.73 6.56
N THR A 138 -11.81 11.01 6.31
CA THR A 138 -11.39 11.50 4.98
C THR A 138 -10.05 10.90 4.59
N PHE A 139 -9.08 10.91 5.51
CA PHE A 139 -7.77 10.30 5.34
C PHE A 139 -7.84 8.81 5.06
N SER A 140 -8.57 8.05 5.87
CA SER A 140 -8.68 6.60 5.69
C SER A 140 -9.34 6.26 4.35
N THR A 141 -10.30 7.08 3.91
CA THR A 141 -10.95 6.95 2.59
C THR A 141 -9.95 7.14 1.45
N PHE A 142 -9.15 8.22 1.49
CA PHE A 142 -8.15 8.48 0.45
C PHE A 142 -6.99 7.48 0.48
N ALA A 143 -6.51 7.11 1.66
CA ALA A 143 -5.48 6.07 1.82
C ALA A 143 -5.94 4.76 1.19
N LEU A 144 -7.19 4.34 1.47
CA LEU A 144 -7.78 3.15 0.85
C LEU A 144 -7.90 3.30 -0.67
N ALA A 145 -8.42 4.43 -1.16
CA ALA A 145 -8.59 4.64 -2.60
C ALA A 145 -7.25 4.60 -3.36
N ILE A 146 -6.22 5.27 -2.84
CA ILE A 146 -4.88 5.29 -3.43
C ILE A 146 -4.26 3.89 -3.38
N PHE A 147 -4.36 3.20 -2.24
CA PHE A 147 -3.89 1.82 -2.10
C PHE A 147 -4.56 0.88 -3.09
N CYS A 148 -5.89 0.94 -3.21
CA CYS A 148 -6.65 0.14 -4.16
C CYS A 148 -6.22 0.42 -5.60
N PHE A 149 -5.95 1.67 -5.95
CA PHE A 149 -5.43 2.03 -7.28
C PHE A 149 -4.09 1.35 -7.56
N ILE A 150 -3.14 1.43 -6.62
CA ILE A 150 -1.83 0.75 -6.74
C ILE A 150 -2.02 -0.76 -6.88
N LEU A 151 -2.85 -1.35 -6.03
CA LEU A 151 -3.06 -2.80 -6.05
C LEU A 151 -3.72 -3.26 -7.36
N LEU A 152 -4.71 -2.52 -7.87
CA LEU A 152 -5.36 -2.80 -9.15
C LEU A 152 -4.38 -2.68 -10.33
N HIS A 153 -3.44 -1.73 -10.28
CA HIS A 153 -2.36 -1.64 -11.26
C HIS A 153 -1.53 -2.93 -11.28
N GLU A 154 -1.10 -3.42 -10.11
CA GLU A 154 -0.30 -4.64 -10.01
C GLU A 154 -1.10 -5.89 -10.43
N VAL A 155 -2.37 -5.95 -10.08
CA VAL A 155 -3.32 -6.97 -10.55
C VAL A 155 -3.43 -6.96 -12.08
N GLY A 156 -3.35 -5.79 -12.71
CA GLY A 156 -3.35 -5.66 -14.16
C GLY A 156 -2.21 -6.43 -14.83
N HIS A 157 -1.03 -6.50 -14.20
CA HIS A 157 0.12 -7.26 -14.73
C HIS A 157 -0.17 -8.76 -14.81
N PHE A 158 -0.93 -9.32 -13.87
CA PHE A 158 -1.38 -10.71 -13.96
C PHE A 158 -2.28 -10.94 -15.17
N HIS A 159 -3.29 -10.09 -15.36
CA HIS A 159 -4.25 -10.25 -16.46
C HIS A 159 -3.58 -10.12 -17.82
N ASN A 160 -2.65 -9.18 -17.97
CA ASN A 160 -1.90 -8.98 -19.21
C ASN A 160 -1.00 -10.19 -19.52
N LEU A 161 -0.32 -10.76 -18.53
CA LEU A 161 0.48 -11.96 -18.73
C LEU A 161 -0.39 -13.19 -19.03
N HIS A 162 -1.57 -13.30 -18.42
CA HIS A 162 -2.55 -14.33 -18.77
C HIS A 162 -3.13 -14.14 -20.18
N ALA A 163 -3.29 -12.90 -20.66
CA ALA A 163 -3.69 -12.61 -22.03
C ALA A 163 -2.59 -13.02 -23.02
N VAL A 164 -1.33 -12.64 -22.78
CA VAL A 164 -0.18 -13.02 -23.61
C VAL A 164 -0.04 -14.55 -23.68
N ARG A 165 -0.09 -15.25 -22.54
CA ARG A 165 -0.04 -16.73 -22.53
C ARG A 165 -1.21 -17.39 -23.24
N ARG A 166 -2.40 -16.77 -23.26
CA ARG A 166 -3.56 -17.27 -24.02
C ARG A 166 -3.36 -17.09 -25.52
N GLU A 167 -2.86 -15.93 -25.94
CA GLU A 167 -2.50 -15.68 -27.34
C GLU A 167 -1.40 -16.63 -27.82
N GLU A 168 -0.36 -16.84 -27.02
CA GLU A 168 0.71 -17.81 -27.32
C GLU A 168 0.15 -19.23 -27.52
N ARG A 169 -0.73 -19.71 -26.63
CA ARG A 169 -1.38 -21.04 -26.77
C ARG A 169 -2.27 -21.14 -28.01
N PHE A 170 -3.00 -20.07 -28.34
CA PHE A 170 -3.82 -20.00 -29.54
C PHE A 170 -2.96 -20.03 -30.81
N CYS A 171 -1.83 -19.31 -30.83
CA CYS A 171 -0.91 -19.28 -31.95
C CYS A 171 -0.06 -20.56 -32.07
N SER A 172 0.24 -21.24 -30.96
CA SER A 172 1.02 -22.48 -30.96
C SER A 172 0.20 -23.75 -31.21
N GLY A 173 -1.10 -23.64 -31.48
CA GLY A 173 -1.95 -24.76 -31.92
C GLY A 173 -2.09 -25.91 -30.92
N GLN A 174 -1.85 -25.67 -29.63
CA GLN A 174 -2.03 -26.68 -28.59
C GLN A 174 -3.41 -26.51 -27.95
N LEU A 175 -4.39 -27.24 -28.50
CA LEU A 175 -5.65 -27.59 -27.84
C LEU A 175 -5.57 -29.04 -27.35
#